data_AF-A0A1W9QR38-F1
#
_entry.id   AF-A0A1W9QR38-F1
#
_cell.length_a   1.000
_cell.length_b   1.000
_cell.length_c   1.000
_cell.angle_alpha   90.00
_cell.angle_beta   90.00
_cell.angle_gamma   90.00
#
_symmetry.space_group_name_H-M   'P 1'
#
loop_
_entity.id
_entity.type
_entity.pdbx_description
1 polymer ?
#
loop_
_entity_poly.entity_id
_entity_poly.type
_entity_poly.pdbx_seq_one_letter_code
_entity_poly.pdbx_strand_id
1 'polypeptide(L)'
;MKRLAELIVKLRWPIIIVVIGLTAFFGLQLKTLTINSDVLSSLPDDDPVAKLYKDIGKKYGGNDMGMIVLETDDVFKTEVLEHVKQITDSLKTME
;
A
#
# COMPACT_ATOMS: atom_id res chain seq x y z
N MET A 1 -21.74 23.56 27.97
CA MET A 1 -21.50 23.85 26.54
C MET A 1 -21.02 25.29 26.28
N LYS A 2 -21.75 26.34 26.70
CA LYS A 2 -21.35 27.75 26.45
C LYS A 2 -19.96 28.13 26.97
N ARG A 3 -19.64 27.79 28.23
CA ARG A 3 -18.32 28.06 28.84
C ARG A 3 -17.14 27.36 28.16
N LEU A 4 -17.35 26.17 27.62
CA LEU A 4 -16.34 25.42 26.86
C LEU A 4 -16.07 26.09 25.50
N ALA A 5 -17.13 26.50 24.80
CA ALA A 5 -17.01 27.22 23.54
C ALA A 5 -16.29 28.57 23.70
N GLU A 6 -16.61 29.33 24.76
CA GLU A 6 -15.93 30.58 25.08
C GLU A 6 -14.43 30.39 25.37
N LEU A 7 -14.06 29.30 26.07
CA LEU A 7 -12.67 28.94 26.33
C LEU A 7 -11.92 28.57 25.04
N ILE A 8 -12.56 27.81 24.15
CA ILE A 8 -11.99 27.43 22.84
C ILE A 8 -11.75 28.68 21.99
N VAL A 9 -12.70 29.61 21.94
CA VAL A 9 -12.55 30.86 21.18
C VAL A 9 -11.44 31.75 21.76
N LYS A 10 -11.31 31.80 23.09
CA LYS A 10 -10.24 32.54 23.77
C LYS A 10 -8.85 31.95 23.52
N LEU A 11 -8.74 30.62 23.39
CA LEU A 11 -7.50 29.89 23.13
C LEU A 11 -7.36 29.44 21.66
N ARG A 12 -8.03 30.10 20.72
CA ARG A 12 -8.06 29.70 19.31
C ARG A 12 -6.68 29.48 18.68
N TRP A 13 -5.73 30.38 18.92
CA TRP A 13 -4.37 30.30 18.36
C TRP A 13 -3.56 29.09 18.87
N PRO A 14 -3.43 28.85 20.18
CA PRO A 14 -2.75 27.65 20.66
C PRO A 14 -3.46 26.36 20.22
N ILE A 15 -4.79 26.33 20.15
CA ILE A 15 -5.53 25.17 19.64
C ILE A 15 -5.18 24.91 18.17
N ILE A 16 -5.19 25.94 17.32
CA ILE A 16 -4.82 25.82 15.90
C ILE A 16 -3.39 25.30 15.76
N ILE A 17 -2.44 25.84 16.52
CA ILE A 17 -1.03 25.39 16.48
C ILE A 17 -0.92 23.92 16.88
N VAL A 18 -1.61 23.50 17.94
CA VAL A 18 -1.62 22.11 18.39
C VAL A 18 -2.23 21.19 17.34
N VAL A 19 -3.36 21.59 16.75
CA VAL A 19 -4.03 20.80 15.71
C VAL A 19 -3.15 20.67 14.47
N ILE A 20 -2.51 21.76 14.02
CA ILE A 20 -1.56 21.73 12.90
C ILE A 20 -0.37 20.84 13.22
N GLY A 21 0.19 20.96 14.44
CA GLY A 21 1.31 20.13 14.89
C GLY A 21 0.95 18.64 14.91
N LEU A 22 -0.21 18.29 15.46
CA LEU A 22 -0.72 16.91 15.46
C LEU A 22 -1.00 16.42 14.05
N THR A 23 -1.61 17.24 13.19
CA THR A 23 -1.89 16.88 11.80
C THR A 23 -0.60 16.59 11.04
N ALA A 24 0.42 17.43 11.20
CA ALA A 24 1.73 17.20 10.60
C ALA A 24 2.39 15.93 11.17
N PHE A 25 2.33 15.73 12.49
CA PHE A 25 2.88 14.55 13.16
C PHE A 25 2.26 13.24 12.62
N PHE A 26 0.94 13.16 12.56
CA PHE A 26 0.24 11.99 11.98
C PHE A 26 0.49 11.88 10.47
N GLY A 27 0.56 13.01 9.76
CA GLY A 27 0.87 13.04 8.33
C GLY A 27 2.28 12.49 8.01
N LEU A 28 3.27 12.73 8.88
CA LEU A 28 4.61 12.16 8.71
C LEU A 28 4.60 10.62 8.81
N GLN A 29 3.72 10.06 9.64
CA GLN A 29 3.56 8.61 9.78
C GLN A 29 2.92 7.96 8.54
N LEU A 30 2.29 8.71 7.65
CA LEU A 30 1.79 8.16 6.38
C LEU A 30 2.91 7.63 5.49
N LYS A 31 4.15 8.13 5.64
CA LYS A 31 5.32 7.66 4.87
C LYS A 31 5.72 6.22 5.20
N THR A 32 5.37 5.73 6.39
CA THR A 32 5.67 4.36 6.83
C THR A 32 4.50 3.41 6.57
N LEU A 33 3.45 3.87 5.89
CA LEU A 33 2.32 3.04 5.51
C LEU A 33 2.76 2.02 4.47
N THR A 34 2.71 0.74 4.83
CA THR A 34 2.97 -0.37 3.93
C THR A 34 1.64 -0.95 3.45
N ILE A 35 1.57 -1.29 2.16
CA ILE A 35 0.45 -2.04 1.61
C ILE A 35 0.82 -3.52 1.70
N ASN A 36 -0.03 -4.29 2.37
CA ASN A 36 0.08 -5.74 2.37
C ASN A 36 -0.66 -6.29 1.14
N SER A 37 0.09 -6.85 0.19
CA SER A 37 -0.46 -7.43 -1.05
C SER A 37 -0.84 -8.91 -0.91
N ASP A 38 -0.56 -9.55 0.24
CA ASP A 38 -0.93 -10.94 0.49
C ASP A 38 -2.41 -11.04 0.87
N VAL A 39 -3.23 -11.42 -0.10
CA VAL A 39 -4.69 -11.60 0.10
C VAL A 39 -4.98 -12.69 1.13
N LEU A 40 -4.13 -13.72 1.24
CA LEU A 40 -4.31 -14.78 2.23
C LEU A 40 -4.12 -14.29 3.67
N SER A 41 -3.40 -13.19 3.87
CA SER A 41 -3.25 -12.57 5.19
C SER A 41 -4.53 -11.87 5.68
N SER A 42 -5.50 -11.63 4.79
CA SER A 42 -6.81 -11.08 5.14
C SER A 42 -7.79 -12.13 5.66
N LEU A 43 -7.47 -13.42 5.49
CA LEU A 43 -8.28 -14.53 5.98
C LEU A 43 -8.01 -14.79 7.47
N PRO A 44 -8.99 -15.32 8.24
CA PRO A 44 -8.79 -15.71 9.62
C PRO A 44 -7.64 -16.72 9.78
N ASP A 45 -6.82 -16.55 10.81
CA ASP A 45 -5.67 -17.42 11.07
C ASP A 45 -6.04 -18.88 11.39
N ASP A 46 -7.28 -19.11 11.84
CA ASP A 46 -7.85 -20.42 12.18
C ASP A 46 -8.56 -21.10 11.01
N ASP A 47 -8.60 -20.49 9.83
CA ASP A 47 -9.21 -21.10 8.65
C ASP A 47 -8.35 -22.29 8.15
N PRO A 48 -8.89 -23.53 8.14
CA PRO A 48 -8.13 -24.72 7.79
C PRO A 48 -7.73 -24.75 6.30
N VAL A 49 -8.49 -24.09 5.42
CA VAL A 49 -8.21 -24.02 3.98
C VAL A 49 -7.07 -23.04 3.71
N ALA A 50 -7.10 -21.87 4.35
CA ALA A 50 -6.03 -20.88 4.25
C ALA A 50 -4.69 -21.44 4.75
N LYS A 51 -4.72 -22.21 5.86
CA LYS A 51 -3.53 -22.86 6.41
C LYS A 51 -2.95 -23.90 5.46
N LEU A 52 -3.79 -24.77 4.90
CA LEU A 52 -3.36 -25.76 3.91
C LEU A 52 -2.72 -25.10 2.68
N TYR A 53 -3.32 -24.02 2.18
CA TYR A 53 -2.78 -23.28 1.04
C TYR A 53 -1.41 -22.66 1.34
N LYS A 54 -1.24 -22.03 2.51
CA LYS A 54 0.07 -21.49 2.97
C LYS A 54 1.11 -22.60 3.07
N ASP A 55 0.75 -23.77 3.60
CA ASP A 55 1.66 -24.91 3.74
C ASP A 55 2.09 -25.48 2.38
N ILE A 56 1.17 -25.57 1.40
CA ILE A 56 1.48 -25.97 0.03
C ILE A 56 2.45 -24.97 -0.62
N GLY A 57 2.15 -23.67 -0.56
CA GLY A 57 3.02 -22.63 -1.12
C GLY A 57 4.42 -22.62 -0.50
N LYS A 58 4.52 -22.83 0.82
CA LYS A 58 5.81 -22.92 1.52
C LYS A 58 6.62 -24.17 1.13
N LYS A 59 5.96 -25.30 0.90
CA LYS A 59 6.63 -26.59 0.65
C LYS A 59 6.97 -26.82 -0.81
N TYR A 60 6.17 -26.31 -1.74
CA TYR A 60 6.29 -26.59 -3.17
C TYR A 60 6.61 -25.35 -4.01
N GLY A 61 6.73 -24.17 -3.39
CA GLY A 61 6.84 -22.88 -4.09
C GLY A 61 5.44 -22.31 -4.35
N GLY A 62 5.25 -21.04 -4.02
CA GLY A 62 4.00 -20.33 -4.29
C GLY A 62 3.78 -20.12 -5.79
N ASN A 63 2.51 -20.05 -6.20
CA ASN A 63 2.11 -19.66 -7.57
C ASN A 63 1.75 -18.17 -7.61
N ASP A 64 2.53 -17.34 -6.93
CA ASP A 64 2.23 -15.92 -6.79
C ASP A 64 2.45 -15.22 -8.14
N MET A 65 1.36 -14.75 -8.73
CA MET A 65 1.40 -14.05 -10.01
C MET A 65 1.67 -12.57 -9.78
N GLY A 66 2.81 -12.08 -10.26
CA GLY A 66 3.08 -10.65 -10.33
C GLY A 66 2.29 -10.00 -11.48
N MET A 67 1.63 -8.87 -11.21
CA MET A 67 0.97 -8.05 -12.24
C MET A 67 1.68 -6.70 -12.37
N ILE A 68 2.09 -6.36 -13.58
CA ILE A 68 2.65 -5.04 -13.91
C ILE A 68 1.59 -4.28 -14.71
N VAL A 69 1.17 -3.13 -14.19
CA VAL A 69 0.21 -2.24 -14.88
C VAL A 69 1.00 -1.11 -15.54
N LEU A 70 0.86 -0.99 -16.86
CA LEU A 70 1.48 0.07 -17.65
C LEU A 70 0.41 1.05 -18.13
N GLU A 71 0.60 2.33 -17.83
CA GLU A 71 -0.23 3.42 -18.33
C GLU A 71 0.44 4.05 -19.56
N THR A 72 -0.28 4.12 -20.68
CA THR A 72 0.18 4.74 -21.93
C THR A 72 -0.99 5.21 -22.77
N ASP A 73 -0.79 6.25 -23.58
CA ASP A 73 -1.79 6.75 -24.52
C ASP A 73 -2.12 5.73 -25.63
N ASP A 74 -1.12 4.93 -26.05
CA ASP A 74 -1.25 3.90 -27.08
C ASP A 74 -0.26 2.76 -26.80
N VAL A 75 -0.78 1.53 -26.74
CA VAL A 75 -0.03 0.30 -26.44
C VAL A 75 0.74 -0.23 -27.63
N PHE A 76 0.44 0.22 -28.85
CA PHE A 76 1.06 -0.25 -30.09
C PHE A 76 2.28 0.58 -30.52
N LYS A 77 2.65 1.61 -29.75
CA LYS A 77 3.85 2.41 -29.99
C LYS A 77 5.11 1.54 -29.82
N THR A 78 6.06 1.69 -30.72
CA THR A 78 7.32 0.92 -30.72
C THR A 78 8.06 1.06 -29.39
N GLU A 79 8.12 2.27 -28.85
CA GLU A 79 8.83 2.57 -27.60
C GLU A 79 8.20 1.82 -26.40
N VAL A 80 6.88 1.71 -26.38
CA VAL A 80 6.13 0.97 -25.35
C VAL A 80 6.44 -0.52 -25.42
N LEU A 81 6.43 -1.07 -26.63
CA LEU A 81 6.73 -2.49 -26.86
C LEU A 81 8.19 -2.82 -26.50
N GLU A 82 9.13 -1.91 -26.79
CA GLU A 82 10.54 -2.05 -26.38
C GLU A 82 10.70 -2.06 -24.86
N HIS A 83 10.00 -1.20 -24.13
CA HIS A 83 10.00 -1.21 -22.67
C HIS A 83 9.42 -2.51 -22.09
N VAL A 84 8.29 -2.99 -22.63
CA VAL A 84 7.71 -4.27 -22.21
C VAL A 84 8.68 -5.43 -22.47
N LYS A 85 9.35 -5.42 -23.62
CA LYS A 85 10.37 -6.42 -23.95
C LYS A 85 11.55 -6.37 -22.98
N GLN A 86 12.10 -5.18 -22.69
CA GLN A 86 13.21 -5.04 -21.74
C GLN A 86 12.85 -5.55 -20.34
N ILE A 87 11.66 -5.21 -19.84
CA ILE A 87 11.16 -5.71 -18.55
C ILE A 87 11.08 -7.24 -18.58
N THR A 88 10.46 -7.81 -19.62
CA THR A 88 10.32 -9.26 -19.78
C THR A 88 11.69 -9.97 -19.84
N ASP A 89 12.62 -9.45 -20.63
CA ASP A 89 13.97 -10.03 -20.81
C ASP A 89 14.76 -9.96 -19.49
N SER A 90 14.64 -8.88 -18.72
CA SER A 90 15.31 -8.74 -17.42
C SER A 90 14.80 -9.76 -16.41
N LEU A 91 13.49 -10.00 -16.34
CA LEU A 91 12.89 -10.99 -15.45
C LEU A 91 13.32 -12.42 -15.81
N LYS A 92 13.41 -12.73 -17.11
CA LYS A 92 13.86 -14.04 -17.59
C LYS A 92 15.31 -14.35 -17.21
N THR A 93 16.14 -13.33 -17.00
CA THR A 93 17.57 -13.50 -16.65
C THR A 93 17.78 -13.60 -15.13
N MET A 94 16.74 -13.38 -14.32
CA MET A 94 16.78 -13.52 -12.85
C MET A 94 16.41 -14.93 -12.37
N GLU A 95 15.94 -15.81 -13.27
CA GLU A 95 15.85 -17.27 -13.03
C GLU A 95 17.22 -17.94 -13.16
#